data_AF-A0A8J7ZEK7-F1
#
_entry.id   AF-A0A8J7ZEK7-F1
#
_cell.length_a   1.000
_cell.length_b   1.000
_cell.length_c   1.000
_cell.angle_alpha   90.00
_cell.angle_beta   90.00
_cell.angle_gamma   90.00
#
_symmetry.space_group_name_H-M   'P 1'
#
loop_
_entity.id
_entity.type
_entity.pdbx_description
1 polymer ?
#
loop_
_entity_poly.entity_id
_entity_poly.type
_entity_poly.pdbx_seq_one_letter_code
_entity_poly.pdbx_strand_id
1 'polypeptide(L)'
;MNQDNSFSIRAITGEEIFCPFCGTENLFKESSTGFSLNYFCSRCGKKLNDLWEKTRNDEIGLISCDNCHLDTFINEKYCINCGTKVVLIEKATSPFIDANTQAVDFVQITDTEKKKQEIFSILSFIIGICSLIIYPITIYFVYFNSYYYIWYLSIPFVLSSSLGVFFGASSFKNKFGKIGLILNIVVIGLVVIAAIVLVIVVIVILAFVVP
;
A
#
# COMPACT_ATOMS: atom_id res chain seq x y z
N MET A 1 23.29 -15.59 -23.08
CA MET A 1 22.26 -15.87 -24.09
C MET A 1 20.93 -15.51 -23.46
N ASN A 2 20.36 -14.40 -23.92
CA ASN A 2 19.12 -13.81 -23.44
C ASN A 2 18.00 -14.55 -24.18
N GLN A 3 17.38 -15.54 -23.54
CA GLN A 3 16.18 -16.16 -24.09
C GLN A 3 15.03 -15.20 -23.82
N ASP A 4 14.53 -14.64 -24.90
CA ASP A 4 13.39 -13.75 -24.94
C ASP A 4 12.25 -14.32 -24.08
N ASN A 5 11.87 -13.56 -23.06
CA ASN A 5 10.60 -13.62 -22.32
C ASN A 5 9.40 -13.34 -23.24
N SER A 6 9.46 -13.80 -24.48
CA SER A 6 8.33 -14.28 -25.26
C SER A 6 7.75 -15.55 -24.60
N PHE A 7 7.35 -15.42 -23.34
CA PHE A 7 6.16 -16.07 -22.80
C PHE A 7 4.96 -15.49 -23.55
N SER A 8 5.02 -15.58 -24.89
CA SER A 8 3.95 -15.24 -25.77
C SER A 8 2.84 -16.20 -25.38
N ILE A 9 1.82 -15.68 -24.72
CA ILE A 9 0.44 -15.49 -25.22
C ILE A 9 0.04 -16.22 -26.54
N ARG A 10 0.94 -16.90 -27.27
CA ARG A 10 0.62 -17.88 -28.33
C ARG A 10 -0.21 -19.06 -27.84
N ALA A 11 -0.35 -19.29 -26.54
CA ALA A 11 -1.26 -20.30 -26.01
C ALA A 11 -2.70 -19.78 -25.78
N ILE A 12 -2.97 -18.49 -26.04
CA ILE A 12 -4.31 -17.88 -25.89
C ILE A 12 -4.87 -17.44 -27.25
N THR A 13 -4.17 -17.74 -28.35
CA THR A 13 -4.66 -17.49 -29.70
C THR A 13 -5.52 -18.67 -30.17
N GLY A 14 -6.74 -18.78 -29.62
CA GLY A 14 -7.84 -19.57 -30.22
C GLY A 14 -8.07 -21.00 -29.73
N GLU A 15 -7.39 -21.47 -28.68
CA GLU A 15 -7.59 -22.83 -28.15
C GLU A 15 -8.54 -22.86 -26.94
N GLU A 16 -9.22 -23.99 -26.77
CA GLU A 16 -10.10 -24.30 -25.65
C GLU A 16 -9.31 -24.21 -24.32
N ILE A 17 -9.70 -23.32 -23.42
CA ILE A 17 -9.01 -23.16 -22.13
C ILE A 17 -9.88 -23.72 -21.00
N PHE A 18 -9.31 -24.58 -20.19
CA PHE A 18 -9.96 -25.14 -19.02
C PHE A 18 -9.83 -24.20 -17.82
N CYS A 19 -10.92 -24.06 -17.06
CA CYS A 19 -10.90 -23.26 -15.85
C CYS A 19 -10.10 -23.99 -14.75
N PRO A 20 -9.00 -23.40 -14.24
CA PRO A 20 -8.16 -24.03 -13.21
C PRO A 20 -8.91 -24.25 -11.87
N PHE A 21 -10.02 -23.55 -11.65
CA PHE A 21 -10.82 -23.66 -10.44
C PHE A 21 -11.87 -24.77 -10.47
N CYS A 22 -12.47 -25.03 -11.64
CA CYS A 22 -13.64 -25.91 -11.77
C CYS A 22 -13.57 -26.91 -12.94
N GLY A 23 -12.49 -26.91 -13.72
CA GLY A 23 -12.26 -27.81 -14.85
C GLY A 23 -13.21 -27.60 -16.02
N THR A 24 -13.98 -26.52 -16.04
CA THR A 24 -14.91 -26.25 -17.14
C THR A 24 -14.18 -25.66 -18.31
N GLU A 25 -14.41 -26.22 -19.49
CA GLU A 25 -13.92 -25.72 -20.77
C GLU A 25 -14.56 -24.37 -21.11
N ASN A 26 -13.77 -23.41 -21.58
CA ASN A 26 -14.24 -22.11 -22.00
C ASN A 26 -13.67 -21.80 -23.39
N LEU A 27 -14.57 -21.40 -24.29
CA LEU A 27 -14.22 -20.98 -25.65
C LEU A 27 -13.88 -19.50 -25.65
N PHE A 28 -12.60 -19.18 -25.71
CA PHE A 28 -12.13 -17.80 -25.85
C PHE A 28 -11.97 -17.48 -27.33
N LYS A 29 -12.92 -16.71 -27.87
CA LYS A 29 -12.71 -16.05 -29.16
C LYS A 29 -11.90 -14.79 -28.89
N GLU A 30 -10.67 -14.77 -29.36
CA GLU A 30 -9.83 -13.57 -29.39
C GLU A 30 -10.65 -12.45 -30.06
N SER A 31 -10.99 -11.39 -29.31
CA SER A 31 -11.44 -10.17 -29.99
C SER A 31 -10.19 -9.52 -30.58
N SER A 32 -10.27 -9.15 -31.85
CA SER A 32 -9.20 -8.50 -32.63
C SER A 32 -8.76 -7.13 -32.09
N THR A 33 -9.24 -6.74 -30.91
CA THR A 33 -8.94 -5.48 -30.23
C THR A 33 -8.06 -5.81 -29.04
N GLY A 34 -6.75 -5.72 -29.25
CA GLY A 34 -5.75 -5.96 -28.22
C GLY A 34 -6.06 -5.24 -26.91
N PHE A 35 -5.90 -5.97 -25.82
CA PHE A 35 -5.95 -5.55 -24.42
C PHE A 35 -7.32 -5.40 -23.73
N SER A 36 -7.48 -6.26 -22.73
CA SER A 36 -8.44 -6.21 -21.62
C SER A 36 -9.87 -6.67 -21.90
N LEU A 37 -10.02 -7.97 -22.18
CA LEU A 37 -11.27 -8.66 -21.91
C LEU A 37 -11.17 -9.32 -20.54
N ASN A 38 -12.05 -8.90 -19.63
CA ASN A 38 -12.24 -9.57 -18.36
C ASN A 38 -12.72 -11.00 -18.63
N TYR A 39 -11.82 -11.99 -18.58
CA TYR A 39 -12.15 -13.38 -18.81
C TYR A 39 -12.76 -14.00 -17.55
N PHE A 40 -14.03 -14.39 -17.63
CA PHE A 40 -14.72 -15.11 -16.57
C PHE A 40 -15.00 -16.54 -17.01
N CYS A 41 -14.88 -17.49 -16.08
CA CYS A 41 -15.34 -18.85 -16.33
C CYS A 41 -16.87 -18.90 -16.43
N SER A 42 -17.38 -19.53 -17.48
CA SER A 42 -18.82 -19.68 -17.76
C SER A 42 -19.58 -20.40 -16.65
N ARG A 43 -18.93 -21.30 -15.91
CA ARG A 43 -19.56 -22.10 -14.84
C ARG A 43 -19.40 -21.51 -13.46
N CYS A 44 -18.19 -21.11 -13.06
CA CYS A 44 -17.93 -20.66 -11.69
C CYS A 44 -17.87 -19.13 -11.55
N GLY A 45 -17.91 -18.37 -12.65
CA GLY A 45 -17.88 -16.91 -12.64
C GLY A 45 -16.56 -16.30 -12.16
N LYS A 46 -15.53 -17.12 -11.88
CA LYS A 46 -14.22 -16.61 -11.45
C LYS A 46 -13.47 -15.96 -12.60
N LYS A 47 -12.74 -14.89 -12.30
CA LYS A 47 -11.82 -14.22 -13.22
C LYS A 47 -10.59 -15.08 -13.45
N LEU A 48 -10.27 -15.32 -14.71
CA LEU A 48 -9.10 -16.09 -15.13
C LEU A 48 -7.88 -15.19 -15.39
N ASN A 49 -8.11 -13.93 -15.74
CA ASN A 49 -7.05 -12.97 -16.01
C ASN A 49 -6.17 -12.70 -14.78
N ASP A 50 -6.77 -12.71 -13.59
CA ASP A 50 -6.09 -12.49 -12.32
C ASP A 50 -4.94 -13.50 -12.08
N LEU A 51 -5.06 -14.74 -12.57
CA LEU A 51 -4.00 -15.74 -12.44
C LEU A 51 -2.78 -15.42 -13.30
N TRP A 52 -3.01 -14.91 -14.51
CA TRP A 52 -1.95 -14.49 -15.41
C TRP A 52 -1.23 -13.24 -14.89
N GLU A 53 -1.97 -12.28 -14.34
CA GLU A 53 -1.40 -11.08 -13.72
C GLU A 53 -0.53 -11.45 -12.52
N LYS A 54 -1.01 -12.36 -11.66
CA LYS A 54 -0.23 -12.87 -10.53
C LYS A 54 1.03 -13.62 -10.94
N THR A 55 0.95 -14.41 -12.01
CA THR A 55 2.13 -15.12 -12.55
C THR A 55 3.15 -14.13 -13.12
N ARG A 56 2.70 -13.05 -13.77
CA ARG A 56 3.58 -11.98 -14.27
C ARG A 56 4.28 -11.22 -13.14
N ASN A 57 3.62 -11.10 -12.00
CA ASN A 57 4.17 -10.46 -10.80
C ASN A 57 4.98 -11.43 -9.92
N ASP A 58 5.29 -12.63 -10.42
CA ASP A 58 5.98 -13.71 -9.68
C ASP A 58 5.29 -14.12 -8.36
N GLU A 59 3.99 -13.85 -8.22
CA GLU A 59 3.20 -14.23 -7.03
C GLU A 59 2.76 -15.70 -7.05
N ILE A 60 2.69 -16.30 -8.24
CA ILE A 60 2.28 -17.70 -8.46
C ILE A 60 3.30 -18.34 -9.40
N GLY A 61 3.87 -19.48 -8.98
CA GLY A 61 4.76 -20.29 -9.81
C GLY A 61 4.02 -21.13 -10.86
N LEU A 62 4.76 -21.64 -11.84
CA LEU A 62 4.27 -22.60 -12.82
C LEU A 62 4.82 -24.00 -12.53
N ILE A 63 4.02 -25.02 -12.81
CA ILE A 63 4.37 -26.44 -12.74
C ILE A 63 3.97 -27.12 -14.04
N SER A 64 4.79 -28.07 -14.53
CA SER A 64 4.44 -28.87 -15.70
C SER A 64 3.34 -29.87 -15.35
N CYS A 65 2.30 -29.97 -16.19
CA CYS A 65 1.21 -30.91 -15.97
C CYS A 65 1.64 -32.34 -16.33
N ASP A 66 1.38 -33.31 -15.46
CA ASP A 66 1.73 -34.72 -15.70
C ASP A 66 1.03 -35.33 -16.93
N ASN A 67 -0.13 -34.79 -17.34
CA ASN A 67 -0.93 -35.34 -18.43
C ASN A 67 -0.57 -34.75 -19.80
N CYS A 68 -0.45 -33.43 -19.92
CA CYS A 68 -0.15 -32.77 -21.20
C CYS A 68 1.28 -32.22 -21.30
N HIS A 69 2.07 -32.30 -20.23
CA HIS A 69 3.44 -31.77 -20.11
C HIS A 69 3.59 -30.26 -20.39
N LEU A 70 2.47 -29.54 -20.45
CA LEU A 70 2.42 -28.09 -20.56
C LEU A 70 2.36 -27.44 -19.19
N ASP A 71 2.92 -26.24 -19.09
CA ASP A 71 2.95 -25.47 -17.85
C ASP A 71 1.53 -25.05 -17.43
N THR A 72 1.27 -25.17 -16.13
CA THR A 72 0.03 -24.77 -15.47
C THR A 72 0.35 -24.07 -14.14
N PHE A 73 -0.61 -23.35 -13.58
CA PHE A 73 -0.41 -22.63 -12.32
C PHE A 73 -0.23 -23.58 -11.14
N ILE A 74 0.75 -23.29 -10.29
CA ILE A 74 0.92 -23.94 -8.99
C ILE A 74 -0.26 -23.58 -8.08
N ASN A 75 -0.69 -24.52 -7.25
CA ASN A 75 -1.84 -24.42 -6.33
C ASN A 75 -3.24 -24.45 -6.95
N GLU A 76 -3.36 -24.59 -8.26
CA GLU A 76 -4.67 -24.73 -8.91
C GLU A 76 -5.14 -26.18 -8.99
N LYS A 77 -6.46 -26.38 -9.01
CA LYS A 77 -7.06 -27.73 -8.94
C LYS A 77 -7.00 -28.46 -10.27
N TYR A 78 -7.03 -27.75 -11.39
CA TYR A 78 -7.10 -28.31 -12.73
C TYR A 78 -6.06 -27.65 -13.64
N CYS A 79 -5.51 -28.43 -14.57
CA CYS A 79 -4.61 -27.93 -15.60
C CYS A 79 -5.36 -27.01 -16.55
N ILE A 80 -4.80 -25.84 -16.83
CA ILE A 80 -5.40 -24.86 -17.74
C ILE A 80 -5.50 -25.36 -19.20
N ASN A 81 -4.60 -26.25 -19.60
CA ASN A 81 -4.50 -26.71 -20.99
C ASN A 81 -5.30 -27.99 -21.28
N CYS A 82 -5.42 -28.90 -20.31
CA CYS A 82 -6.09 -30.20 -20.55
C CYS A 82 -7.22 -30.52 -19.57
N GLY A 83 -7.47 -29.68 -18.57
CA GLY A 83 -8.53 -29.90 -17.59
C GLY A 83 -8.26 -31.04 -16.60
N THR A 84 -7.12 -31.75 -16.69
CA THR A 84 -6.76 -32.81 -15.73
C THR A 84 -6.57 -32.23 -14.34
N LYS A 85 -7.09 -32.92 -13.32
CA LYS A 85 -6.93 -32.52 -11.94
C LYS A 85 -5.45 -32.58 -11.57
N VAL A 86 -4.88 -31.43 -11.20
CA VAL A 86 -3.50 -31.36 -10.71
C VAL A 86 -3.54 -31.86 -9.28
N VAL A 87 -3.02 -33.07 -9.08
CA VAL A 87 -2.75 -33.56 -7.73
C VAL A 87 -1.55 -32.77 -7.27
N LEU A 88 -1.81 -31.68 -6.56
CA LEU A 88 -0.79 -31.06 -5.75
C LEU A 88 -0.34 -32.16 -4.81
N ILE A 89 0.85 -32.69 -5.06
CA ILE A 89 1.60 -33.34 -4.02
C ILE A 89 1.84 -32.19 -3.03
N GLU A 90 0.89 -31.96 -2.12
CA GLU A 90 1.18 -31.38 -0.82
C GLU A 90 2.44 -32.11 -0.44
N LYS A 91 3.54 -31.36 -0.42
CA LYS A 91 4.88 -31.91 -0.29
C LYS A 91 4.90 -32.59 1.07
N ALA A 92 4.43 -33.82 1.09
CA ALA A 92 4.52 -34.75 2.18
C ALA A 92 6.02 -34.85 2.33
N THR A 93 6.48 -34.18 3.36
CA THR A 93 7.85 -34.28 3.81
C THR A 93 8.02 -35.75 4.16
N SER A 94 8.58 -36.53 3.25
CA SER A 94 8.89 -37.93 3.45
C SER A 94 10.33 -38.17 2.98
N PRO A 95 11.15 -38.85 3.81
CA PRO A 95 12.59 -38.95 3.66
C PRO A 95 12.98 -40.01 2.62
N PHE A 96 14.28 -40.04 2.29
CA PHE A 96 15.00 -40.91 1.35
C PHE A 96 14.91 -40.42 -0.10
N ILE A 97 15.94 -39.98 -0.83
CA ILE A 97 17.37 -40.35 -1.00
C ILE A 97 17.87 -39.29 -2.04
N ASP A 98 19.02 -38.64 -2.02
CA ASP A 98 20.39 -39.11 -1.83
C ASP A 98 21.35 -37.97 -1.39
N ALA A 99 22.46 -38.41 -0.79
CA ALA A 99 23.54 -37.61 -0.24
C ALA A 99 24.26 -36.71 -1.27
N ASN A 100 24.80 -35.59 -0.76
CA ASN A 100 25.69 -34.63 -1.43
C ASN A 100 25.06 -33.67 -2.44
N THR A 101 24.26 -32.70 -1.97
CA THR A 101 24.41 -31.31 -2.45
C THR A 101 24.00 -30.36 -1.35
N GLN A 102 24.82 -29.35 -1.10
CA GLN A 102 24.70 -28.35 -0.04
C GLN A 102 23.30 -27.70 -0.04
N ALA A 103 22.45 -28.13 0.88
CA ALA A 103 21.20 -27.48 1.26
C ALA A 103 21.35 -26.97 2.70
N VAL A 104 22.18 -25.95 2.86
CA VAL A 104 22.22 -25.13 4.07
C VAL A 104 21.93 -23.70 3.60
N ASP A 105 20.95 -23.06 4.24
CA ASP A 105 20.59 -21.63 4.15
C ASP A 105 19.50 -21.12 3.19
N PHE A 106 18.57 -21.94 2.67
CA PHE A 106 17.39 -21.39 1.97
C PHE A 106 16.09 -21.30 2.79
N VAL A 107 16.03 -21.90 3.98
CA VAL A 107 14.79 -21.93 4.78
C VAL A 107 14.65 -20.73 5.72
N GLN A 108 15.73 -20.03 6.08
CA GLN A 108 15.63 -18.86 6.98
C GLN A 108 15.34 -17.52 6.26
N ILE A 109 15.42 -17.46 4.92
CA ILE A 109 15.21 -16.20 4.19
C ILE A 109 13.72 -15.84 4.12
N THR A 110 12.82 -16.83 4.05
CA THR A 110 11.38 -16.59 3.83
C THR A 110 10.64 -16.00 5.03
N ASP A 111 11.04 -16.32 6.26
CA ASP A 111 10.43 -15.73 7.47
C ASP A 111 10.89 -14.29 7.72
N THR A 112 12.07 -13.93 7.24
CA THR A 112 12.63 -12.58 7.42
C THR A 112 11.95 -11.57 6.50
N GLU A 113 11.58 -11.98 5.28
CA GLU A 113 10.87 -11.12 4.33
C GLU A 113 9.42 -10.86 4.73
N LYS A 114 8.73 -11.86 5.30
CA LYS A 114 7.36 -11.70 5.76
C LYS A 114 7.24 -10.67 6.89
N LYS A 115 8.17 -10.68 7.85
CA LYS A 115 8.23 -9.65 8.91
C LYS A 115 8.53 -8.25 8.36
N LYS A 116 9.36 -8.15 7.33
CA LYS A 116 9.69 -6.86 6.69
C LYS A 116 8.46 -6.23 6.03
N GLN A 117 7.58 -7.03 5.44
CA GLN A 117 6.37 -6.56 4.80
C GLN A 117 5.32 -6.05 5.81
N GLU A 118 5.17 -6.70 6.96
CA GLU A 118 4.30 -6.22 8.04
C GLU A 118 4.80 -4.89 8.62
N ILE A 119 6.12 -4.75 8.84
CA ILE A 119 6.72 -3.50 9.32
C ILE A 119 6.49 -2.35 8.33
N PHE A 120 6.62 -2.59 7.03
CA PHE A 120 6.41 -1.56 6.01
C PHE A 120 4.96 -1.06 5.97
N SER A 121 3.99 -1.97 6.14
CA SER A 121 2.56 -1.63 6.19
C SER A 121 2.22 -0.76 7.41
N ILE A 122 2.77 -1.08 8.58
CA ILE A 122 2.58 -0.28 9.81
C ILE A 122 3.21 1.10 9.64
N LEU A 123 4.42 1.17 9.07
CA LEU A 123 5.11 2.44 8.85
C LEU A 123 4.35 3.38 7.90
N SER A 124 3.79 2.84 6.81
CA SER A 124 3.01 3.67 5.86
C SER A 124 1.73 4.20 6.51
N PHE A 125 1.09 3.42 7.37
CA PHE A 125 -0.11 3.85 8.12
C PHE A 125 0.21 4.98 9.09
N ILE A 126 1.32 4.88 9.84
CA ILE A 126 1.77 5.94 10.76
C ILE A 126 2.07 7.24 10.00
N ILE A 127 2.76 7.15 8.86
CA ILE A 127 3.05 8.33 8.02
C ILE A 127 1.75 8.99 7.55
N GLY A 128 0.76 8.20 7.12
CA GLY A 128 -0.55 8.71 6.71
C GLY A 128 -1.28 9.48 7.81
N ILE A 129 -1.28 8.96 9.05
CA ILE A 129 -1.87 9.65 10.21
C ILE A 129 -1.11 10.94 10.54
N CYS A 130 0.23 10.90 10.52
CA CYS A 130 1.05 12.09 10.75
C CYS A 130 0.76 13.19 9.71
N SER A 131 0.63 12.85 8.43
CA SER A 131 0.28 13.81 7.39
C SER A 131 -1.11 14.42 7.59
N LEU A 132 -2.10 13.62 8.02
CA LEU A 132 -3.45 14.10 8.33
C LEU A 132 -3.49 15.09 9.49
N ILE A 133 -2.57 14.99 10.46
CA ILE A 133 -2.50 15.90 11.61
C ILE A 133 -1.65 17.14 11.29
N ILE A 134 -0.53 16.97 10.60
CA ILE A 134 0.40 18.08 10.30
C ILE A 134 -0.21 19.05 9.28
N TYR A 135 -0.92 18.56 8.27
CA TYR A 135 -1.52 19.38 7.21
C TYR A 135 -2.52 20.46 7.73
N PRO A 136 -3.50 20.16 8.59
CA PRO A 136 -4.38 21.19 9.13
C PRO A 136 -3.65 22.16 10.07
N ILE A 137 -2.62 21.71 10.80
CA ILE A 137 -1.82 22.58 11.65
C ILE A 137 -1.05 23.59 10.81
N THR A 138 -0.41 23.16 9.72
CA THR A 138 0.33 24.06 8.83
C THR A 138 -0.61 25.04 8.12
N ILE A 139 -1.77 24.59 7.63
CA ILE A 139 -2.80 25.47 7.07
C ILE A 139 -3.26 26.50 8.11
N TYR A 140 -3.53 26.06 9.34
CA TYR A 140 -3.94 26.96 10.41
C TYR A 140 -2.87 28.02 10.69
N PHE A 141 -1.60 27.62 10.77
CA PHE A 141 -0.48 28.55 10.96
C PHE A 141 -0.34 29.55 9.82
N VAL A 142 -0.48 29.10 8.57
CA VAL A 142 -0.43 29.98 7.38
C VAL A 142 -1.59 30.97 7.41
N TYR A 143 -2.83 30.49 7.60
CA TYR A 143 -4.00 31.35 7.67
C TYR A 143 -3.94 32.34 8.83
N PHE A 144 -3.51 31.89 10.01
CA PHE A 144 -3.43 32.73 11.20
C PHE A 144 -2.32 33.78 11.06
N ASN A 145 -1.15 33.39 10.56
CA ASN A 145 -0.07 34.35 10.30
C ASN A 145 -0.44 35.35 9.21
N SER A 146 -1.07 34.90 8.11
CA SER A 146 -1.56 35.81 7.07
C SER A 146 -2.63 36.75 7.59
N TYR A 147 -3.57 36.28 8.41
CA TYR A 147 -4.58 37.14 9.02
C TYR A 147 -3.96 38.15 9.98
N TYR A 148 -2.99 37.72 10.80
CA TYR A 148 -2.25 38.60 11.69
C TYR A 148 -1.47 39.66 10.91
N TYR A 149 -0.80 39.27 9.81
CA TYR A 149 -0.08 40.19 8.92
C TYR A 149 -1.03 41.20 8.28
N ILE A 150 -2.19 40.76 7.77
CA ILE A 150 -3.20 41.62 7.16
C ILE A 150 -3.77 42.58 8.20
N TRP A 151 -4.08 42.12 9.41
CA TRP A 151 -4.52 42.98 10.53
C TRP A 151 -3.44 44.01 10.88
N TYR A 152 -2.18 43.60 11.00
CA TYR A 152 -1.08 44.49 11.37
C TYR A 152 -0.75 45.52 10.27
N LEU A 153 -0.95 45.19 8.99
CA LEU A 153 -0.79 46.13 7.87
C LEU A 153 -2.00 47.07 7.70
N SER A 154 -3.22 46.60 8.00
CA SER A 154 -4.44 47.39 7.81
C SER A 154 -4.72 48.36 8.97
N ILE A 155 -4.31 48.03 10.20
CA ILE A 155 -4.42 48.93 11.37
C ILE A 155 -3.74 50.30 11.13
N PRO A 156 -2.47 50.40 10.67
CA PRO A 156 -1.85 51.71 10.41
C PRO A 156 -2.46 52.44 9.22
N PHE A 157 -3.05 51.73 8.25
CA PHE A 157 -3.68 52.34 7.06
C PHE A 157 -5.05 52.97 7.36
N VAL A 158 -5.83 52.36 8.26
CA VAL A 158 -7.11 52.93 8.74
C VAL A 158 -6.86 54.02 9.79
N LEU A 159 -5.87 53.86 10.68
CA LEU A 159 -5.54 54.89 11.68
C LEU A 159 -4.86 56.14 11.11
N SER A 160 -4.23 56.06 9.93
CA SER A 160 -3.65 57.23 9.25
C SER A 160 -4.67 58.01 8.40
N SER A 161 -5.76 57.36 7.98
CA SER A 161 -6.84 57.99 7.19
C SER A 161 -7.95 58.60 8.06
N SER A 162 -8.04 58.23 9.35
CA SER A 162 -8.79 58.95 10.37
C SER A 162 -7.84 59.73 11.30
N LEU A 163 -7.36 60.89 10.84
CA LEU A 163 -6.54 61.82 11.62
C LEU A 163 -7.13 62.10 13.02
N GLY A 164 -6.24 62.42 13.96
CA GLY A 164 -6.52 62.60 15.38
C GLY A 164 -7.90 63.15 15.74
N VAL A 165 -8.72 62.31 16.33
CA VAL A 165 -9.76 62.72 17.28
C VAL A 165 -9.94 61.56 18.27
N PHE A 166 -9.94 61.91 19.55
CA PHE A 166 -10.33 61.09 20.71
C PHE A 166 -9.33 60.08 21.28
N PHE A 167 -8.57 60.60 22.25
CA PHE A 167 -8.25 59.96 23.53
C PHE A 167 -9.27 58.88 23.95
N GLY A 168 -8.80 57.65 24.20
CA GLY A 168 -9.65 56.62 24.82
C GLY A 168 -9.18 55.17 24.74
N ALA A 169 -7.91 54.87 24.40
CA ALA A 169 -7.42 53.49 24.23
C ALA A 169 -6.73 52.89 25.47
N SER A 170 -7.04 53.33 26.69
CA SER A 170 -6.45 52.78 27.93
C SER A 170 -7.26 51.64 28.55
N SER A 171 -8.49 51.36 28.11
CA SER A 171 -9.40 50.42 28.79
C SER A 171 -9.77 49.13 28.02
N PHE A 172 -9.19 48.90 26.83
CA PHE A 172 -9.35 47.61 26.11
C PHE A 172 -8.15 46.65 26.29
N LYS A 173 -7.08 47.09 26.98
CA LYS A 173 -5.81 46.34 27.13
C LYS A 173 -5.90 45.07 27.99
N ASN A 174 -6.91 44.90 28.85
CA ASN A 174 -6.85 43.86 29.89
C ASN A 174 -7.68 42.59 29.66
N LYS A 175 -8.68 42.59 28.76
CA LYS A 175 -9.50 41.38 28.50
C LYS A 175 -9.02 40.56 27.30
N PHE A 176 -8.70 41.19 26.18
CA PHE A 176 -8.25 40.48 24.98
C PHE A 176 -6.81 39.93 25.12
N GLY A 177 -5.94 40.64 25.84
CA GLY A 177 -4.57 40.15 26.12
C GLY A 177 -4.53 38.85 26.94
N LYS A 178 -5.46 38.67 27.89
CA LYS A 178 -5.55 37.44 28.69
C LYS A 178 -6.03 36.25 27.86
N ILE A 179 -7.01 36.46 26.98
CA ILE A 179 -7.51 35.40 26.09
C ILE A 179 -6.42 34.97 25.11
N GLY A 180 -5.68 35.93 24.54
CA GLY A 180 -4.54 35.64 23.66
C GLY A 180 -3.42 34.87 24.36
N LEU A 181 -3.08 35.23 25.60
CA LEU A 181 -2.08 34.51 26.40
C LEU A 181 -2.52 33.07 26.70
N ILE A 182 -3.78 32.86 27.07
CA ILE A 182 -4.33 31.51 27.34
C ILE A 182 -4.29 30.65 26.08
N LEU A 183 -4.72 31.19 24.94
CA LEU A 183 -4.64 30.48 23.65
C LEU A 183 -3.20 30.10 23.30
N ASN A 184 -2.24 30.99 23.51
CA ASN A 184 -0.83 30.69 23.23
C ASN A 184 -0.29 29.58 24.14
N ILE A 185 -0.64 29.59 25.43
CA ILE A 185 -0.27 28.54 26.37
C ILE A 185 -0.88 27.20 25.97
N VAL A 186 -2.14 27.18 25.55
CA VAL A 186 -2.82 25.95 25.06
C VAL A 186 -2.13 25.41 23.81
N VAL A 187 -1.78 26.27 22.85
CA VAL A 187 -1.07 25.86 21.63
C VAL A 187 0.31 25.30 21.95
N ILE A 188 1.08 25.96 22.81
CA ILE A 188 2.39 25.46 23.25
C ILE A 188 2.24 24.10 23.95
N GLY A 189 1.24 23.95 24.82
CA GLY A 189 0.94 22.69 25.50
C GLY A 189 0.63 21.55 24.52
N LEU A 190 -0.18 21.81 23.49
CA LEU A 190 -0.49 20.83 22.46
C LEU A 190 0.74 20.42 21.64
N VAL A 191 1.62 21.38 21.32
CA VAL A 191 2.88 21.09 20.60
C VAL A 191 3.80 20.21 21.46
N VAL A 192 3.91 20.50 22.75
CA VAL A 192 4.72 19.68 23.68
C VAL A 192 4.16 18.27 23.81
N ILE A 193 2.83 18.12 23.94
CA ILE A 193 2.18 16.80 24.00
C ILE A 193 2.44 16.02 22.69
N ALA A 194 2.29 16.65 21.53
CA ALA A 194 2.56 16.01 20.25
C ALA A 194 4.02 15.55 20.11
N ALA A 195 4.98 16.36 20.57
CA ALA A 195 6.39 16.00 20.59
C ALA A 195 6.67 14.80 21.51
N ILE A 196 6.05 14.75 22.69
CA ILE A 196 6.18 13.62 23.63
C ILE A 196 5.62 12.33 23.00
N VAL A 197 4.44 12.40 22.37
CA VAL A 197 3.83 11.25 21.69
C VAL A 197 4.74 10.74 20.56
N LEU A 198 5.34 11.63 19.78
CA LEU A 198 6.27 11.25 18.72
C LEU A 198 7.49 10.51 19.27
N VAL A 199 8.07 11.00 20.37
CA VAL A 199 9.22 10.34 21.03
C VAL A 199 8.83 8.94 21.53
N ILE A 200 7.66 8.79 22.15
CA ILE A 200 7.16 7.48 22.61
C ILE A 200 7.01 6.52 21.44
N VAL A 201 6.42 6.96 20.33
CA VAL A 201 6.26 6.14 19.12
C VAL A 201 7.62 5.68 18.58
N VAL A 202 8.61 6.57 18.51
CA VAL A 202 9.97 6.22 18.08
C VAL A 202 10.61 5.19 19.01
N ILE A 203 10.48 5.34 20.34
CA ILE A 203 11.00 4.38 21.31
C ILE A 203 10.37 3.00 21.12
N VAL A 204 9.04 2.96 20.94
CA VAL A 204 8.32 1.69 20.70
C VAL A 204 8.81 1.04 19.41
N ILE A 205 8.95 1.80 18.31
CA ILE A 205 9.47 1.26 17.04
C ILE A 205 10.88 0.70 17.24
N LEU A 206 11.77 1.43 17.92
CA LEU A 206 13.14 0.97 18.18
C LEU A 206 13.17 -0.33 19.01
N ALA A 207 12.29 -0.46 20.01
CA ALA A 207 12.18 -1.67 20.82
C ALA A 207 11.70 -2.91 20.03
N PHE A 208 10.93 -2.71 18.94
CA PHE A 208 10.50 -3.80 18.06
C PHE A 208 11.50 -4.12 16.95
N VAL A 209 12.32 -3.16 16.54
CA VAL A 209 13.26 -3.30 15.41
C VAL A 209 14.63 -3.82 15.86
N VAL A 210 15.07 -3.52 17.08
CA VAL A 210 16.36 -3.97 17.61
C VAL A 210 16.11 -5.15 18.57
N PRO A 211 16.28 -6.41 18.12
CA PRO A 211 16.17 -7.59 18.99
C PRO A 211 17.31 -7.68 20.01
#